data_AF-A0A8T5KXN8-F1
#
_entry.id   AF-A0A8T5KXN8-F1
#
_cell.length_a   1.000
_cell.length_b   1.000
_cell.length_c   1.000
_cell.angle_alpha   90.00
_cell.angle_beta   90.00
_cell.angle_gamma   90.00
#
_symmetry.space_group_name_H-M   'P 1'
#
loop_
_entity.id
_entity.type
_entity.pdbx_description
1 polymer ?
#
loop_
_entity_poly.entity_id
_entity_poly.type
_entity_poly.pdbx_seq_one_letter_code
_entity_poly.pdbx_strand_id
1 'polypeptide(L)' 'MVSINKKKCIGCGTCASVCSEVFEMSDDGKAKVKAQKNTPCVKEAIESCPVDAIS' A
#
# COMPACT_ATOMS: atom_id res chain seq x y z
N MET A 1 -0.39 -11.33 -6.41
CA MET A 1 0.59 -10.94 -5.38
C MET A 1 0.54 -9.44 -5.29
N VAL A 2 0.50 -8.88 -4.09
CA VAL A 2 0.41 -7.42 -3.92
C VAL A 2 1.82 -6.85 -3.94
N SER A 3 1.98 -5.72 -4.62
CA SER A 3 3.24 -5.04 -4.84
C SER A 3 3.02 -3.53 -4.84
N ILE A 4 4.08 -2.79 -4.51
CA ILE A 4 4.07 -1.32 -4.50
C ILE A 4 5.15 -0.81 -5.44
N ASN A 5 4.73 -0.01 -6.42
CA ASN A 5 5.63 0.74 -7.28
C ASN A 5 6.21 1.93 -6.50
N LYS A 6 7.43 1.76 -5.98
CA LYS A 6 8.15 2.79 -5.22
C LYS A 6 8.40 4.09 -6.00
N LYS A 7 8.43 4.05 -7.35
CA LYS A 7 8.60 5.25 -8.18
C LYS A 7 7.32 6.09 -8.23
N LYS A 8 6.15 5.44 -8.26
CA LYS A 8 4.84 6.13 -8.23
C LYS A 8 4.41 6.53 -6.83
N CYS A 9 4.77 5.71 -5.83
CA CYS A 9 4.38 5.94 -4.44
C CYS A 9 4.86 7.33 -3.96
N ILE A 10 3.95 8.17 -3.51
CA ILE A 10 4.24 9.51 -2.98
C ILE A 10 4.31 9.56 -1.45
N GLY A 11 4.07 8.44 -0.76
CA GLY A 11 4.16 8.37 0.69
C GLY A 11 2.94 8.93 1.44
N CYS A 12 1.76 8.98 0.83
CA CYS A 12 0.56 9.56 1.46
C CYS A 12 0.03 8.77 2.68
N GLY A 13 0.44 7.51 2.87
CA GLY A 13 0.05 6.70 4.03
C GLY A 13 -1.33 6.04 3.95
N THR A 14 -2.17 6.36 2.96
CA THR A 14 -3.56 5.85 2.87
C THR A 14 -3.65 4.33 2.95
N CYS A 15 -2.81 3.60 2.21
CA CYS A 15 -2.82 2.13 2.21
C CYS A 15 -2.50 1.52 3.59
N ALA A 16 -1.59 2.13 4.36
CA ALA A 16 -1.26 1.69 5.71
C ALA A 16 -2.38 1.99 6.71
N SER A 17 -3.16 3.05 6.47
CA SER A 17 -4.37 3.34 7.26
C SER A 17 -5.54 2.42 6.92
N VAL A 18 -5.75 2.11 5.63
CA VAL A 18 -6.85 1.24 5.15
C VAL A 18 -6.59 -0.23 5.51
N CYS A 19 -5.36 -0.71 5.36
CA CYS A 19 -5.04 -2.12 5.50
C CYS A 19 -3.65 -2.31 6.14
N SER A 20 -3.54 -1.92 7.42
CA SER A 20 -2.31 -1.99 8.24
C SER A 20 -1.76 -3.42 8.44
N GLU A 21 -2.57 -4.44 8.17
CA GLU A 21 -2.15 -5.84 8.17
C GLU A 21 -1.25 -6.19 6.98
N VAL A 22 -1.43 -5.51 5.84
CA VAL A 22 -0.76 -5.80 4.57
C VAL A 22 0.22 -4.72 4.18
N PHE A 23 -0.07 -3.45 4.48
CA PHE A 23 0.76 -2.32 4.12
C PHE A 23 1.29 -1.60 5.35
N GLU A 24 2.52 -1.10 5.25
CA GLU A 24 3.13 -0.25 6.25
C GLU A 24 4.00 0.80 5.56
N MET A 25 4.25 1.92 6.26
CA MET A 25 5.18 2.94 5.78
C MET A 25 6.61 2.56 6.16
N SER A 26 7.53 2.66 5.20
CA SER A 26 8.97 2.54 5.41
C SER A 26 9.59 3.89 5.79
N ASP A 27 10.80 3.85 6.34
CA ASP A 27 11.59 5.04 6.71
C ASP A 27 12.05 5.87 5.48
N ASP A 28 11.97 5.30 4.28
CA ASP A 28 12.21 5.99 2.99
C ASP A 28 11.03 6.91 2.59
N GLY A 29 10.00 7.03 3.44
CA GLY A 29 8.79 7.78 3.16
C GLY A 29 7.89 7.11 2.11
N LYS A 30 8.10 5.83 1.79
CA LYS A 30 7.28 5.06 0.84
C LYS A 30 6.57 3.92 1.52
N ALA A 31 5.41 3.53 1.00
CA ALA A 31 4.74 2.33 1.47
C ALA A 31 5.53 1.06 1.09
N LYS A 32 5.42 0.01 1.89
CA LYS A 32 5.90 -1.36 1.63
C LYS A 32 4.82 -2.38 2.00
N VAL A 33 4.95 -3.59 1.43
CA VAL A 33 4.08 -4.71 1.75
C VAL A 33 4.67 -5.44 2.96
N LYS A 34 3.95 -5.39 4.08
CA LYS A 34 4.28 -6.06 5.35
C LYS A 34 4.03 -7.56 5.28
N ALA A 35 2.92 -7.97 4.67
CA ALA A 35 2.52 -9.37 4.56
C ALA A 35 1.77 -9.63 3.25
N GLN A 36 2.08 -10.74 2.58
CA GLN A 36 1.31 -11.20 1.43
C GLN A 36 0.04 -11.92 1.92
N LYS A 37 -1.03 -11.15 2.14
CA LYS A 37 -2.36 -11.68 2.48
C LYS A 37 -3.40 -11.17 1.48
N ASN A 38 -4.42 -11.98 1.23
CA ASN A 38 -5.55 -11.60 0.38
C ASN A 38 -6.75 -11.24 1.27
N THR A 39 -6.69 -10.06 1.89
CA THR A 39 -7.79 -9.54 2.72
C THR A 39 -8.65 -8.57 1.91
N PRO A 40 -9.94 -8.38 2.26
CA PRO A 40 -10.82 -7.43 1.57
C PRO A 40 -10.25 -6.00 1.52
N CYS A 41 -9.57 -5.57 2.58
CA CYS A 41 -8.96 -4.24 2.66
C CYS A 41 -7.82 -4.01 1.65
N VAL A 42 -7.26 -5.07 1.04
CA VAL A 42 -6.28 -4.92 -0.04
C VAL A 42 -6.88 -4.22 -1.25
N LYS A 43 -8.09 -4.61 -1.66
CA LYS A 43 -8.76 -4.01 -2.80
C LYS A 43 -9.07 -2.55 -2.54
N GLU A 44 -9.58 -2.26 -1.35
CA GLU A 44 -9.87 -0.88 -0.92
C GLU A 44 -8.59 -0.02 -0.89
N ALA A 45 -7.46 -0.57 -0.43
CA ALA A 45 -6.18 0.13 -0.44
C ALA A 45 -5.66 0.40 -1.86
N ILE A 46 -5.89 -0.53 -2.80
CA ILE A 46 -5.56 -0.35 -4.23
C ILE A 46 -6.39 0.80 -4.81
N GLU A 47 -7.71 0.77 -4.62
CA GLU A 47 -8.63 1.80 -5.14
C GLU A 47 -8.43 3.17 -4.48
N SER A 48 -7.99 3.19 -3.21
CA SER A 48 -7.72 4.43 -2.46
C SER A 48 -6.36 5.04 -2.77
N CYS A 49 -5.50 4.40 -3.57
CA CYS A 49 -4.18 4.92 -3.87
C CYS A 49 -4.28 6.06 -4.89
N PRO A 50 -3.98 7.33 -4.54
CA PRO A 50 -4.20 8.48 -5.43
C PRO A 50 -3.28 8.51 -6.66
N VAL A 51 -2.32 7.60 -6.74
CA VAL A 51 -1.28 7.54 -7.77
C VAL A 51 -1.15 6.14 -8.38
N ASP A 52 -2.11 5.26 -8.11
CA ASP A 52 -2.15 3.87 -8.61
C ASP A 52 -0.79 3.16 -8.47
N ALA A 53 -0.20 3.28 -7.28
CA ALA A 53 1.11 2.71 -6.97
C ALA A 53 1.02 1.26 -6.48
N ILE A 54 -0.18 0.70 -6.29
CA ILE A 54 -0.40 -0.62 -5.68
C ILE A 54 -1.03 -1.56 -6.71
N SER A 55 -0.51 -2.77 -6.84
CA SER A 55 -0.99 -3.81 -7.78
C SER A 55 -0.72 -5.21 -7.26
#